data_AF-X1BQ59-F1
#
_entry.id   AF-X1BQ59-F1
#
_cell.length_a   1.000
_cell.length_b   1.000
_cell.length_c   1.000
_cell.angle_alpha   90.00
_cell.angle_beta   90.00
_cell.angle_gamma   90.00
#
_symmetry.space_group_name_H-M   'P 1'
#
loop_
_entity.id
_entity.type
_entity.pdbx_description
1 polymer ?
#
loop_
_entity_poly.entity_id
_entity_poly.type
_entity_poly.pdbx_seq_one_letter_code
_entity_poly.pdbx_strand_id
1 'polypeptide(L)' 'MEYEMPVLDNYVNVVEAAAVLGVHWETVKRLCREGRIPAQKVHNMWLIDKGRLEEFAAAYNNARRGKGNKGKQKGI' A
#
# COMPACT_ATOMS: atom_id res chain seq x y z
N MET A 1 15.95 17.02 4.00
CA MET A 1 15.64 16.84 5.43
C MET A 1 14.54 15.80 5.50
N GLU A 2 14.98 14.53 5.52
CA GLU A 2 14.14 13.37 5.77
C GLU A 2 13.24 13.58 6.98
N TYR A 3 11.93 13.40 6.78
CA TYR A 3 10.97 13.22 7.86
C TYR A 3 10.80 11.71 8.04
N GLU A 4 11.75 11.09 8.73
CA GLU A 4 11.50 9.80 9.37
C GLU A 4 10.50 10.06 10.50
N MET A 5 9.26 9.58 10.32
CA MET A 5 8.28 9.48 11.40
C MET A 5 8.31 8.05 11.96
N PRO A 6 8.89 7.84 13.17
CA PRO A 6 8.96 6.53 13.78
C PRO A 6 7.76 6.31 14.71
N VAL A 7 6.64 5.77 14.22
CA VAL A 7 5.59 5.21 15.12
C VAL A 7 4.57 4.27 14.46
N LEU A 8 4.61 4.08 13.15
CA LEU A 8 3.67 3.23 12.40
C LEU A 8 4.39 2.03 11.76
N ASP A 9 5.39 1.48 12.45
CA ASP A 9 6.30 0.45 11.92
C ASP A 9 5.59 -0.73 11.24
N ASN A 10 4.38 -1.07 11.71
CA ASN A 10 3.56 -2.15 11.20
C ASN A 10 2.24 -1.73 10.52
N TYR A 11 1.85 -0.45 10.50
CA TYR A 11 0.59 -0.02 9.88
C TYR A 11 0.75 1.17 8.95
N VAL A 12 0.42 1.01 7.68
CA VAL A 12 0.52 2.07 6.67
C VAL A 12 -0.86 2.61 6.29
N ASN A 13 -0.94 3.87 5.91
CA ASN A 13 -2.18 4.46 5.39
C ASN A 13 -2.41 4.08 3.91
N VAL A 14 -3.55 4.46 3.33
CA VAL A 14 -3.91 4.18 1.91
C VAL A 14 -2.86 4.69 0.92
N VAL A 15 -2.26 5.86 1.17
CA VAL A 15 -1.29 6.50 0.29
C VAL A 15 0.07 5.80 0.38
N GLU A 16 0.49 5.45 1.58
CA GLU A 16 1.71 4.66 1.81
C GLU A 16 1.57 3.25 1.23
N ALA A 17 0.42 2.60 1.46
CA ALA A 17 0.14 1.28 0.89
C ALA A 17 0.15 1.31 -0.64
N ALA A 18 -0.36 2.40 -1.24
CA ALA A 18 -0.31 2.63 -2.68
C ALA A 18 1.12 2.73 -3.19
N ALA A 19 2.00 3.43 -2.47
CA ALA A 19 3.42 3.52 -2.81
C ALA A 19 4.12 2.16 -2.70
N VAL A 20 3.88 1.39 -1.62
CA VAL A 20 4.45 0.05 -1.41
C VAL A 20 4.01 -0.94 -2.50
N LEU A 21 2.72 -0.92 -2.85
CA LEU A 21 2.16 -1.77 -3.91
C LEU A 21 2.50 -1.26 -5.33
N GLY A 22 2.99 -0.02 -5.46
CA GLY A 22 3.15 0.66 -6.75
C GLY A 22 1.84 0.86 -7.52
N VAL A 23 0.72 1.01 -6.82
CA VAL A 23 -0.63 1.20 -7.41
C VAL A 23 -1.19 2.58 -7.06
N HIS A 24 -2.28 2.97 -7.71
CA HIS A 24 -2.96 4.23 -7.38
C HIS A 24 -3.74 4.11 -6.06
N TRP A 25 -3.83 5.19 -5.28
CA TRP A 25 -4.58 5.23 -4.03
C TRP A 25 -6.06 4.87 -4.21
N GLU A 26 -6.66 5.15 -5.37
CA GLU A 26 -8.01 4.70 -5.72
C GLU A 26 -8.12 3.17 -5.79
N THR A 27 -7.08 2.51 -6.31
CA THR A 27 -7.01 1.04 -6.34
C THR A 27 -6.91 0.49 -4.92
N VAL A 28 -6.10 1.09 -4.05
CA VAL A 28 -6.03 0.71 -2.62
C VAL A 28 -7.37 0.93 -1.93
N LYS A 29 -8.04 2.06 -2.19
CA LYS A 29 -9.38 2.34 -1.65
C LYS A 29 -10.40 1.29 -2.09
N ARG A 30 -10.30 0.82 -3.35
CA ARG A 30 -11.12 -0.28 -3.88
C ARG A 30 -10.78 -1.61 -3.21
N LEU A 31 -9.50 -1.93 -3.03
CA LEU A 31 -9.03 -3.14 -2.35
C LEU A 31 -9.47 -3.19 -0.88
N CYS A 32 -9.43 -2.05 -0.18
CA CYS A 32 -10.03 -1.88 1.16
C CYS A 32 -11.53 -2.18 1.14
N ARG A 33 -12.28 -1.61 0.18
CA ARG A 33 -13.72 -1.84 0.05
C ARG A 33 -14.07 -3.29 -0.29
N GLU A 34 -13.24 -3.96 -1.09
CA GLU A 34 -13.41 -5.37 -1.44
C GLU A 34 -12.95 -6.34 -0.34
N GLY A 35 -12.27 -5.86 0.72
CA GLY A 35 -11.71 -6.73 1.76
C GLY A 35 -10.54 -7.59 1.28
N ARG A 36 -9.90 -7.22 0.18
CA ARG A 36 -8.73 -7.94 -0.38
C ARG A 36 -7.47 -7.73 0.46
N ILE A 37 -7.38 -6.62 1.16
CA ILE A 37 -6.27 -6.27 2.03
C ILE A 37 -6.85 -6.04 3.43
N PRO A 38 -6.27 -6.62 4.49
CA PRO A 38 -6.70 -6.38 5.86
C PRO A 38 -6.43 -4.92 6.21
N ALA A 39 -7.49 -4.13 6.17
CA ALA A 39 -7.48 -2.71 6.46
C ALA A 39 -8.47 -2.39 7.58
N GLN A 40 -8.00 -1.72 8.61
CA GLN A 40 -8.77 -1.26 9.74
C GLN A 40 -9.22 0.19 9.51
N LYS A 41 -10.53 0.43 9.55
CA LYS A 41 -11.08 1.79 9.52
C LYS A 41 -10.93 2.42 10.91
N VAL A 42 -10.07 3.42 11.03
CA VAL A 42 -9.85 4.16 12.28
C VAL A 42 -10.29 5.59 12.09
N HIS A 43 -11.39 5.96 12.74
CA HIS A 43 -12.02 7.28 12.74
C HIS A 43 -12.41 7.79 11.34
N ASN A 44 -11.46 8.29 10.56
CA ASN A 44 -11.64 8.76 9.18
C ASN A 44 -10.61 8.19 8.18
N MET A 45 -9.72 7.31 8.63
CA MET A 45 -8.59 6.80 7.86
C MET A 45 -8.63 5.27 7.78
N TRP A 46 -8.07 4.72 6.71
CA TRP A 46 -7.83 3.28 6.63
C TRP A 46 -6.37 3.02 6.96
N LEU A 47 -6.13 2.25 8.02
CA LEU A 47 -4.83 1.70 8.36
C LEU A 47 -4.74 0.28 7.85
N ILE A 48 -3.64 -0.02 7.20
CA ILE A 48 -3.37 -1.29 6.53
C ILE A 48 -2.16 -1.89 7.21
N ASP A 49 -2.27 -3.15 7.62
CA ASP A 49 -1.15 -3.86 8.24
C ASP A 49 -0.03 -4.08 7.20
N LYS A 50 1.16 -3.56 7.48
CA LYS A 50 2.32 -3.58 6.59
C LYS A 50 2.79 -5.01 6.34
N GLY A 51 2.83 -5.85 7.36
CA GLY A 51 3.26 -7.25 7.22
C GLY A 51 2.35 -8.02 6.25
N ARG A 52 1.03 -7.84 6.38
CA ARG A 52 0.07 -8.42 5.42
C ARG A 52 0.06 -7.74 4.07
N LEU A 53 0.31 -6.44 4.02
CA LEU A 53 0.43 -5.71 2.77
C LEU A 53 1.62 -6.19 1.94
N GLU A 54 2.77 -6.42 2.56
CA GLU A 54 3.99 -6.91 1.90
C GLU A 54 3.78 -8.33 1.36
N GLU A 55 3.14 -9.21 2.14
CA GLU A 55 2.77 -10.55 1.68
C GLU A 55 1.78 -10.51 0.52
N PHE A 56 0.77 -9.64 0.60
CA PHE A 56 -0.16 -9.41 -0.51
C PHE A 56 0.56 -8.81 -1.71
N ALA A 57 1.49 -7.87 -1.53
CA ALA A 57 2.27 -7.26 -2.59
C ALA A 57 3.16 -8.29 -3.28
N ALA A 58 3.77 -9.22 -2.54
CA ALA A 58 4.52 -10.33 -3.10
C ALA A 58 3.64 -11.25 -3.98
N ALA A 59 2.46 -11.62 -3.48
CA ALA A 59 1.49 -12.41 -4.24
C ALA A 59 0.92 -11.65 -5.46
N TYR A 60 0.64 -10.36 -5.29
CA TYR A 60 0.06 -9.48 -6.31
C TYR A 60 1.04 -9.15 -7.43
N ASN A 61 2.31 -8.89 -7.07
CA ASN A 61 3.39 -8.67 -8.02
C ASN A 61 3.67 -9.95 -8.82
N ASN A 62 3.61 -11.13 -8.19
CA ASN A 62 3.75 -12.41 -8.88
C ASN A 62 2.65 -12.61 -9.94
N ALA A 63 1.38 -12.30 -9.61
CA ALA A 63 0.27 -12.38 -10.57
C ALA A 63 0.37 -11.35 -11.72
N ARG A 64 1.06 -10.21 -11.51
CA ARG A 64 1.31 -9.18 -12.52
C ARG A 64 2.64 -9.33 -13.26
N ARG A 65 3.49 -10.29 -12.88
CA ARG A 65 4.80 -10.59 -13.50
C ARG A 65 4.66 -11.23 -14.90
N GLY A 66 3.60 -10.89 -15.62
CA GLY A 66 3.46 -11.00 -17.07
C GLY A 66 3.33 -9.65 -17.79
N LYS A 67 3.26 -8.52 -17.08
CA LYS A 67 3.06 -7.19 -17.70
C LYS A 67 3.75 -6.08 -16.92
N GLY A 68 5.00 -5.82 -17.26
CA GLY A 68 5.78 -4.74 -16.67
C GLY A 68 5.18 -3.35 -16.96
N ASN A 69 5.32 -2.43 -16.00
CA ASN A 69 5.79 -1.06 -16.23
C ASN A 69 5.89 -0.25 -14.92
N LYS A 70 7.03 0.42 -14.78
CA LYS A 70 7.27 1.74 -14.17
C LYS A 70 7.02 1.92 -12.67
N GLY A 71 8.09 1.71 -11.91
CA GLY A 71 8.37 2.60 -10.78
C GLY A 71 8.57 4.02 -11.32
N LYS A 72 7.54 4.87 -11.22
CA LYS A 72 7.74 6.32 -11.33
C LYS A 72 8.40 6.77 -10.03
N GLN A 73 9.67 7.15 -10.17
CA GLN A 73 10.39 8.05 -9.29
C GLN A 73 9.49 9.22 -8.89
N LYS A 74 9.51 9.60 -7.61
CA LYS A 74 9.15 10.96 -7.22
C LYS A 74 10.38 11.61 -6.59
N GLY A 75 11.20 12.20 -7.47
CA GLY A 75 12.05 13.33 -7.11
C GLY A 75 11.28 14.63 -7.31
N ILE A 76 11.73 15.65 -6.57
CA ILE A 76 11.28 17.05 -6.47
C ILE A 76 10.09 17.26 -5.51
#